data_AF-Q9APU3-F1
#
_entry.id   AF-Q9APU3-F1
#
_cell.length_a   1.000
_cell.length_b   1.000
_cell.length_c   1.000
_cell.angle_alpha   90.00
_cell.angle_beta   90.00
_cell.angle_gamma   90.00
#
_symmetry.space_group_name_H-M   'P 1'
#
loop_
_entity.id
_entity.type
_entity.pdbx_description
1 polymer ?
#
loop_
_entity_poly.entity_id
_entity_poly.type
_entity_poly.pdbx_seq_one_letter_code
_entity_poly.pdbx_strand_id
1 'polypeptide(L)'
;MGWYTFLLRHFAKPFLPFKFPGERVGGFSFEGRPGQFAKGRHRFMDSSNHLYACELGRLASELMAATPALLRRLECLYDEILIDEVQDLSGYDWEIVHGLLHSRVDIRMVGDVRQAVLSTNPRGQKNKQYGYAGALEWFLEREADGLLSISYATTTYRCRAEIAAFSDTIFDKSWGFPETISENHVESEHDGVFLVHSKHVSQYVESYQPQCLRNTASSGKDFTLDFMNFKVSKGATFERVLIVPTAPIRTFIQKQECLELRPQRRST
;
A
#
# COMPACT_ATOMS: atom_id res chain seq x y z
N MET A 1 8.38 8.82 -8.97
CA MET A 1 9.40 7.75 -9.06
C MET A 1 8.94 6.62 -8.17
N GLY A 2 9.04 5.35 -8.57
CA GLY A 2 8.64 4.23 -7.70
C GLY A 2 9.64 3.96 -6.56
N TRP A 3 9.18 3.37 -5.46
CA TRP A 3 9.99 3.11 -4.26
C TRP A 3 11.27 2.30 -4.54
N TYR A 4 11.18 1.18 -5.27
CA TYR A 4 12.38 0.41 -5.66
C TYR A 4 13.34 1.22 -6.53
N THR A 5 12.84 2.07 -7.42
CA THR A 5 13.69 2.95 -8.23
C THR A 5 14.43 3.96 -7.35
N PHE A 6 13.75 4.51 -6.34
CA PHE A 6 14.35 5.41 -5.36
C PHE A 6 15.49 4.72 -4.60
N LEU A 7 15.23 3.54 -4.03
CA LEU A 7 16.25 2.76 -3.32
C LEU A 7 17.42 2.35 -4.24
N LEU A 8 17.15 1.89 -5.46
CA LEU A 8 18.22 1.54 -6.41
C LEU A 8 19.08 2.75 -6.75
N ARG A 9 18.47 3.91 -7.04
CA ARG A 9 19.15 5.10 -7.54
C ARG A 9 19.93 5.82 -6.45
N HIS A 10 19.35 5.94 -5.26
CA HIS A 10 19.89 6.80 -4.21
C HIS A 10 20.61 6.02 -3.11
N PHE A 11 20.37 4.72 -2.98
CA PHE A 11 20.99 3.88 -1.96
C PHE A 11 21.95 2.89 -2.60
N ALA A 12 21.42 1.91 -3.33
CA ALA A 12 22.21 0.76 -3.73
C ALA A 12 23.30 1.12 -4.77
N LYS A 13 22.95 1.76 -5.89
CA LYS A 13 23.93 2.11 -6.94
C LYS A 13 25.12 2.94 -6.43
N PRO A 14 24.91 4.05 -5.69
CA PRO A 14 26.03 4.87 -5.22
C PRO A 14 26.76 4.28 -4.01
N PHE A 15 26.09 3.54 -3.13
CA PHE A 15 26.67 3.15 -1.83
C PHE A 15 27.03 1.67 -1.69
N LEU A 16 26.68 0.79 -2.64
CA LEU A 16 27.07 -0.63 -2.58
C LEU A 16 28.55 -0.87 -2.22
N PRO A 17 29.52 -0.11 -2.78
CA PRO A 17 30.94 -0.33 -2.49
C PRO A 17 31.34 -0.11 -1.02
N PHE A 18 30.55 0.64 -0.25
CA PHE A 18 30.82 0.85 1.19
C PHE A 18 30.62 -0.43 2.00
N LYS A 19 29.73 -1.32 1.53
CA LYS A 19 29.47 -2.61 2.17
C LYS A 19 30.20 -3.77 1.49
N PHE A 20 30.30 -3.72 0.16
CA PHE A 20 31.00 -4.72 -0.64
C PHE A 20 32.03 -4.03 -1.54
N PRO A 21 33.26 -3.80 -1.04
CA PRO A 21 34.31 -3.13 -1.80
C PRO A 21 34.56 -3.82 -3.14
N GLY A 22 34.70 -3.01 -4.21
CA GLY A 22 34.89 -3.51 -5.58
C GLY A 22 33.62 -3.88 -6.33
N GLU A 23 32.50 -4.12 -5.64
CA GLU A 23 31.24 -4.51 -6.28
C GLU A 23 30.48 -3.30 -6.85
N ARG A 24 29.64 -3.55 -7.85
CA ARG A 24 28.70 -2.59 -8.44
C ARG A 24 27.38 -3.27 -8.73
N VAL A 25 26.30 -2.49 -8.70
CA VAL A 25 24.97 -2.97 -9.10
C VAL A 25 24.96 -3.24 -10.60
N GLY A 26 24.92 -4.50 -11.00
CA GLY A 26 24.84 -4.94 -12.40
C GLY A 26 23.43 -4.84 -12.98
N GLY A 27 22.41 -4.86 -12.12
CA GLY A 27 21.01 -4.78 -12.53
C GLY A 27 20.05 -5.15 -11.41
N PHE A 28 18.84 -5.56 -11.77
CA PHE A 28 17.75 -5.78 -10.82
C PHE A 28 16.91 -7.00 -11.20
N SER A 29 16.68 -7.90 -10.25
CA SER A 29 15.92 -9.13 -10.43
C SER A 29 14.67 -9.11 -9.55
N PHE A 30 13.49 -9.03 -10.18
CA PHE A 30 12.20 -9.03 -9.49
C PHE A 30 11.85 -10.39 -8.90
N GLU A 31 12.13 -11.46 -9.65
CA GLU A 31 11.78 -12.83 -9.26
C GLU A 31 12.87 -13.53 -8.46
N GLY A 32 14.12 -13.09 -8.62
CA GLY A 32 15.27 -13.68 -7.95
C GLY A 32 15.14 -13.66 -6.43
N ARG A 33 15.52 -14.77 -5.81
CA ARG A 33 15.55 -14.94 -4.35
C ARG A 33 16.92 -15.46 -3.94
N PRO A 34 17.48 -14.99 -2.82
CA PRO A 34 18.68 -15.60 -2.27
C PRO A 34 18.38 -17.02 -1.76
N GLY A 35 19.40 -17.88 -1.77
CA GLY A 35 19.33 -19.15 -1.07
C GLY A 35 19.09 -18.96 0.44
N GLN A 36 18.43 -19.92 1.08
CA GLN A 36 18.06 -19.84 2.50
C GLN A 36 19.23 -19.43 3.42
N PHE A 37 20.42 -20.00 3.17
CA PHE A 37 21.64 -19.75 3.95
C PHE A 37 22.62 -18.76 3.29
N ALA A 38 22.19 -18.02 2.27
CA ALA A 38 23.05 -17.06 1.59
C ALA A 38 23.54 -15.96 2.57
N LYS A 39 24.82 -15.63 2.49
CA LYS A 39 25.51 -14.63 3.32
C LYS A 39 26.31 -13.67 2.44
N GLY A 40 26.72 -12.54 3.01
CA GLY A 40 27.50 -11.53 2.29
C GLY A 40 26.78 -11.03 1.04
N ARG A 41 27.52 -10.85 -0.06
CA ARG A 41 26.94 -10.34 -1.32
C ARG A 41 25.81 -11.23 -1.87
N HIS A 42 25.93 -12.55 -1.72
CA HIS A 42 24.96 -13.53 -2.24
C HIS A 42 23.59 -13.47 -1.56
N ARG A 43 23.49 -12.80 -0.40
CA ARG A 43 22.19 -12.48 0.22
C ARG A 43 21.42 -11.45 -0.60
N PHE A 44 22.12 -10.53 -1.28
CA PHE A 44 21.50 -9.36 -1.90
C PHE A 44 21.48 -9.42 -3.42
N MET A 45 22.38 -10.19 -4.05
CA MET A 45 22.49 -10.25 -5.51
C MET A 45 22.92 -11.61 -6.05
N ASP A 46 22.58 -11.84 -7.31
CA ASP A 46 23.01 -13.02 -8.08
C ASP A 46 24.48 -12.94 -8.52
N SER A 47 24.94 -13.96 -9.25
CA SER A 47 26.31 -14.02 -9.78
C SER A 47 26.64 -12.90 -10.78
N SER A 48 25.62 -12.31 -11.41
CA SER A 48 25.72 -11.21 -12.36
C SER A 48 25.53 -9.84 -11.69
N ASN A 49 25.54 -9.81 -10.35
CA ASN A 49 25.33 -8.62 -9.52
C ASN A 49 23.97 -7.94 -9.76
N HIS A 50 22.94 -8.69 -10.18
CA HIS A 50 21.58 -8.20 -10.16
C HIS A 50 21.02 -8.28 -8.73
N LEU A 51 20.55 -7.16 -8.20
CA LEU A 51 19.98 -7.09 -6.86
C LEU A 51 18.61 -7.78 -6.82
N TYR A 52 18.36 -8.58 -5.78
CA TYR A 52 17.06 -9.18 -5.53
C TYR A 52 16.08 -8.14 -4.99
N ALA A 53 14.93 -7.97 -5.65
CA ALA A 53 13.90 -7.01 -5.22
C ALA A 53 13.48 -7.20 -3.76
N CYS A 54 13.36 -8.46 -3.33
CA CYS A 54 12.93 -8.81 -1.98
C CYS A 54 13.93 -8.50 -0.87
N GLU A 55 15.20 -8.25 -1.20
CA GLU A 55 16.25 -7.92 -0.24
C GLU A 55 16.74 -6.48 -0.40
N LEU A 56 16.14 -5.70 -1.32
CA LEU A 56 16.56 -4.32 -1.60
C LEU A 56 16.29 -3.39 -0.41
N GLY A 57 15.13 -3.50 0.26
CA GLY A 57 14.84 -2.71 1.46
C GLY A 57 15.86 -2.98 2.58
N ARG A 58 16.20 -4.25 2.81
CA ARG A 58 17.24 -4.64 3.76
C ARG A 58 18.61 -4.09 3.37
N LEU A 59 19.00 -4.23 2.11
CA LEU A 59 20.28 -3.69 1.62
C LEU A 59 20.35 -2.18 1.82
N ALA A 60 19.29 -1.45 1.47
CA ALA A 60 19.22 0.00 1.59
C ALA A 60 19.32 0.46 3.06
N SER A 61 18.59 -0.19 3.97
CA SER A 61 18.70 0.05 5.42
C SER A 61 20.14 -0.18 5.93
N GLU A 62 20.75 -1.32 5.57
CA GLU A 62 22.13 -1.64 5.98
C GLU A 62 23.16 -0.67 5.36
N LEU A 63 22.94 -0.15 4.15
CA LEU A 63 23.79 0.87 3.52
C LEU A 63 23.63 2.24 4.18
N MET A 64 22.41 2.62 4.56
CA MET A 64 22.15 3.85 5.31
C MET A 64 22.89 3.83 6.66
N ALA A 65 22.87 2.68 7.35
CA ALA A 65 23.61 2.50 8.60
C ALA A 65 25.14 2.46 8.40
N ALA A 66 25.64 2.00 7.25
CA ALA A 66 27.06 1.86 6.99
C ALA A 66 27.78 3.21 6.78
N THR A 67 27.08 4.25 6.31
CA THR A 67 27.71 5.55 6.07
C THR A 67 26.73 6.73 6.17
N PRO A 68 27.07 7.79 6.94
CA PRO A 68 26.25 9.01 7.00
C PRO A 68 26.26 9.77 5.67
N ALA A 69 27.19 9.47 4.75
CA ALA A 69 27.25 10.10 3.44
C ALA A 69 25.99 9.85 2.60
N LEU A 70 25.25 8.76 2.86
CA LEU A 70 24.01 8.45 2.16
C LEU A 70 22.93 9.48 2.48
N LEU A 71 22.62 9.68 3.76
CA LEU A 71 21.63 10.67 4.18
C LEU A 71 22.07 12.09 3.79
N ARG A 72 23.33 12.45 4.03
CA ARG A 72 23.86 13.77 3.61
C ARG A 72 23.69 14.03 2.11
N ARG A 73 23.87 12.99 1.28
CA ARG A 73 23.65 13.13 -0.16
C ARG A 73 22.19 13.38 -0.49
N LEU A 74 21.25 12.76 0.23
CA LEU A 74 19.82 13.03 0.06
C LEU A 74 19.47 14.46 0.50
N GLU A 75 19.99 14.91 1.64
CA GLU A 75 19.85 16.28 2.15
C GLU A 75 20.37 17.35 1.17
N CYS A 76 21.42 17.04 0.40
CA CYS A 76 21.93 17.95 -0.62
C CYS A 76 21.12 17.96 -1.93
N LEU A 77 20.24 16.99 -2.15
CA LEU A 77 19.52 16.82 -3.42
C LEU A 77 18.06 17.17 -3.34
N TYR A 78 17.46 17.02 -2.16
CA TYR A 78 16.03 17.16 -1.95
C TYR A 78 15.80 18.03 -0.73
N ASP A 79 15.03 19.08 -0.91
CA ASP A 79 14.48 19.86 0.20
C ASP A 79 13.27 19.12 0.81
N GLU A 80 12.48 18.44 -0.02
CA GLU A 80 11.29 17.68 0.37
C GLU A 80 11.22 16.30 -0.33
N ILE A 81 10.73 15.29 0.37
CA ILE A 81 10.35 13.98 -0.17
C ILE A 81 8.91 13.66 0.20
N LEU A 82 8.09 13.46 -0.83
CA LEU A 82 6.70 13.02 -0.71
C LEU A 82 6.62 11.49 -0.90
N ILE A 83 6.07 10.80 0.09
CA ILE A 83 5.83 9.36 0.07
C ILE A 83 4.32 9.12 0.05
N ASP A 84 3.83 8.64 -1.09
CA ASP A 84 2.42 8.25 -1.24
C ASP A 84 2.23 6.77 -0.90
N GLU A 85 1.01 6.39 -0.51
CA GLU A 85 0.62 5.04 -0.09
C GLU A 85 1.55 4.44 0.98
N VAL A 86 1.89 5.22 2.01
CA VAL A 86 2.87 4.82 3.05
C VAL A 86 2.49 3.51 3.77
N GLN A 87 1.22 3.13 3.77
CA GLN A 87 0.75 1.85 4.31
C GLN A 87 1.17 0.63 3.48
N ASP A 88 1.58 0.80 2.22
CA ASP A 88 2.12 -0.28 1.38
C ASP A 88 3.61 -0.58 1.73
N LEU A 89 4.26 0.24 2.57
CA LEU A 89 5.61 -0.01 3.09
C LEU A 89 5.65 -1.16 4.10
N SER A 90 6.75 -1.91 4.15
CA SER A 90 6.87 -3.04 5.09
C SER A 90 8.31 -3.38 5.48
N GLY A 91 8.47 -4.04 6.63
CA GLY A 91 9.77 -4.55 7.07
C GLY A 91 10.83 -3.46 7.16
N TYR A 92 11.93 -3.61 6.40
CA TYR A 92 13.05 -2.66 6.40
C TYR A 92 12.72 -1.30 5.79
N ASP A 93 11.59 -1.16 5.10
CA ASP A 93 11.17 0.15 4.60
C ASP A 93 10.90 1.13 5.76
N TRP A 94 10.38 0.63 6.89
CA TRP A 94 10.15 1.43 8.09
C TRP A 94 11.44 1.98 8.70
N GLU A 95 12.53 1.20 8.68
CA GLU A 95 13.85 1.64 9.13
C GLU A 95 14.41 2.76 8.24
N ILE A 96 14.14 2.68 6.93
CA ILE A 96 14.55 3.71 5.97
C ILE A 96 13.77 5.00 6.22
N VAL A 97 12.44 4.93 6.34
CA VAL A 97 11.61 6.09 6.65
C VAL A 97 12.02 6.70 7.99
N HIS A 98 12.27 5.89 9.01
CA HIS A 98 12.78 6.36 10.29
C HIS A 98 14.07 7.17 10.15
N GLY A 99 15.03 6.67 9.36
CA GLY A 99 16.27 7.40 9.08
C GLY A 99 16.06 8.69 8.28
N LEU A 100 15.08 8.71 7.36
CA LEU A 100 14.71 9.92 6.62
C LEU A 100 14.09 10.99 7.52
N LEU A 101 13.23 10.60 8.47
CA LEU A 101 12.62 11.52 9.45
C LEU A 101 13.65 12.20 10.36
N HIS A 102 14.82 11.58 10.56
CA HIS A 102 15.93 12.17 11.31
C HIS A 102 16.88 13.03 10.45
N SER A 103 16.62 13.12 9.14
CA SER A 103 17.41 13.94 8.23
C SER A 103 16.90 15.38 8.20
N ARG A 104 17.62 16.24 7.47
CA ARG A 104 17.19 17.63 7.21
C ARG A 104 16.15 17.77 6.10
N VAL A 105 15.81 16.68 5.41
CA VAL A 105 14.82 16.68 4.33
C VAL A 105 13.43 16.74 4.94
N ASP A 106 12.56 17.61 4.42
CA ASP A 106 11.15 17.62 4.81
C ASP A 106 10.45 16.36 4.25
N ILE A 107 9.85 15.55 5.12
CA ILE A 107 9.22 14.29 4.74
C ILE A 107 7.72 14.40 4.92
N ARG A 108 6.97 14.30 3.82
CA ARG A 108 5.52 14.21 3.86
C ARG A 108 5.06 12.85 3.42
N MET A 109 4.25 12.21 4.25
CA MET A 109 3.71 10.89 4.00
C MET A 109 2.20 10.98 3.87
N VAL A 110 1.66 10.34 2.84
CA VAL A 110 0.22 10.21 2.60
C VAL A 110 -0.09 8.72 2.54
N GLY A 111 -1.21 8.32 3.14
CA GLY A 111 -1.65 6.94 3.09
C GLY A 111 -3.06 6.76 3.62
N ASP A 112 -3.63 5.60 3.31
CA ASP A 112 -4.95 5.19 3.75
C ASP A 112 -4.85 3.96 4.66
N VAL A 113 -4.98 4.24 5.95
CA VAL A 113 -4.93 3.27 7.04
C VAL A 113 -6.03 2.20 6.85
N ARG A 114 -7.19 2.56 6.30
CA ARG A 114 -8.30 1.63 6.05
C ARG A 114 -7.97 0.60 4.95
N GLN A 115 -7.25 1.02 3.92
CA GLN A 115 -6.77 0.09 2.87
C GLN A 115 -5.74 -0.90 3.40
N ALA A 116 -4.91 -0.47 4.36
CA ALA A 116 -3.95 -1.35 5.01
C ALA A 116 -4.65 -2.54 5.69
N VAL A 117 -5.73 -2.28 6.45
CA VAL A 117 -6.53 -3.31 7.14
C VAL A 117 -6.93 -4.43 6.19
N LEU A 118 -7.52 -4.04 5.05
CA LEU A 118 -8.05 -4.97 4.05
C LEU A 118 -6.95 -5.79 3.36
N SER A 119 -5.73 -5.25 3.28
CA SER A 119 -4.59 -5.91 2.64
C SER A 119 -3.93 -6.97 3.54
N THR A 120 -3.95 -6.78 4.85
CA THR A 120 -3.36 -7.70 5.84
C THR A 120 -4.21 -8.96 6.03
N ASN A 121 -4.04 -9.91 5.11
CA ASN A 121 -4.63 -11.24 5.22
C ASN A 121 -3.81 -12.09 6.23
N PRO A 122 -4.34 -12.51 7.39
CA PRO A 122 -3.55 -13.08 8.51
C PRO A 122 -3.01 -14.50 8.29
N ARG A 123 -3.07 -15.06 7.07
CA ARG A 123 -2.49 -16.39 6.76
C ARG A 123 -0.96 -16.39 6.65
N GLY A 124 -0.30 -15.23 6.70
CA GLY A 124 1.16 -15.12 6.75
C GLY A 124 1.71 -15.34 8.16
N GLN A 125 2.39 -16.48 8.40
CA GLN A 125 2.89 -16.89 9.72
C GLN A 125 4.10 -16.08 10.26
N LYS A 126 4.58 -15.04 9.57
CA LYS A 126 5.70 -14.22 10.05
C LYS A 126 5.27 -12.77 10.13
N ASN A 127 5.38 -12.20 11.33
CA ASN A 127 5.07 -10.82 11.71
C ASN A 127 3.59 -10.50 12.00
N LYS A 128 2.93 -11.32 12.82
CA LYS A 128 1.60 -11.01 13.39
C LYS A 128 1.54 -9.69 14.18
N GLN A 129 2.66 -9.20 14.69
CA GLN A 129 2.71 -7.98 15.50
C GLN A 129 2.65 -6.68 14.68
N TYR A 130 2.73 -6.75 13.34
CA TYR A 130 2.74 -5.57 12.46
C TYR A 130 1.55 -5.52 11.48
N GLY A 131 0.50 -6.31 11.71
CA GLY A 131 -0.73 -6.20 10.95
C GLY A 131 -1.56 -5.01 11.45
N TYR A 132 -1.69 -3.95 10.64
CA TYR A 132 -2.46 -2.73 10.89
C TYR A 132 -2.15 -1.94 12.18
N ALA A 133 -2.38 -2.54 13.35
CA ALA A 133 -2.09 -1.95 14.65
C ALA A 133 -0.65 -1.48 14.71
N GLY A 134 0.31 -2.30 14.25
CA GLY A 134 1.72 -1.93 14.28
C GLY A 134 2.13 -0.79 13.34
N ALA A 135 1.43 -0.55 12.22
CA ALA A 135 1.77 0.57 11.34
C ALA A 135 1.25 1.89 11.90
N LEU A 136 -0.01 1.93 12.37
CA LEU A 136 -0.57 3.11 13.02
C LEU A 136 0.14 3.40 14.35
N GLU A 137 0.40 2.37 15.17
CA GLU A 137 1.16 2.48 16.41
C GLU A 137 2.56 3.03 16.15
N TRP A 138 3.23 2.60 15.08
CA TRP A 138 4.51 3.19 14.67
C TRP A 138 4.39 4.70 14.42
N PHE A 139 3.40 5.17 13.66
CA PHE A 139 3.23 6.62 13.45
C PHE A 139 2.91 7.36 14.76
N LEU A 140 2.01 6.83 15.58
CA LEU A 140 1.63 7.42 16.86
C LEU A 140 2.81 7.51 17.84
N GLU A 141 3.67 6.49 17.90
CA GLU A 141 4.90 6.51 18.70
C GLU A 141 5.83 7.65 18.25
N ARG A 142 6.01 7.83 16.93
CA ARG A 142 6.90 8.87 16.40
C ARG A 142 6.30 10.27 16.54
N GLU A 143 4.98 10.40 16.51
CA GLU A 143 4.31 11.64 16.87
C GLU A 143 4.55 11.99 18.36
N ALA A 144 4.44 11.00 19.25
CA ALA A 144 4.72 11.18 20.67
C ALA A 144 6.21 11.55 20.94
N ASP A 145 7.13 11.03 20.13
CA ASP A 145 8.55 11.40 20.15
C ASP A 145 8.84 12.76 19.50
N GLY A 146 7.84 13.41 18.90
CA GLY A 146 7.97 14.71 18.23
C GLY A 146 8.69 14.66 16.88
N LEU A 147 8.82 13.47 16.28
CA LEU A 147 9.48 13.26 14.97
C LEU A 147 8.58 13.57 13.78
N LEU A 148 7.27 13.54 13.98
CA LEU A 148 6.27 13.85 12.95
C LEU A 148 4.99 14.38 13.58
N SER A 149 4.09 14.88 12.76
CA SER A 149 2.71 15.23 13.15
C SER A 149 1.72 14.52 12.24
N ILE A 150 0.63 14.02 12.80
CA ILE A 150 -0.41 13.29 12.07
C ILE A 150 -1.63 14.20 11.92
N SER A 151 -2.11 14.33 10.69
CA SER A 151 -3.37 15.00 10.38
C SER A 151 -4.29 14.05 9.62
N TYR A 152 -5.55 13.95 10.05
CA TYR A 152 -6.54 13.13 9.37
C TYR A 152 -7.31 13.94 8.33
N ALA A 153 -7.30 13.49 7.08
CA ALA A 153 -8.14 14.04 6.02
C ALA A 153 -9.42 13.20 5.92
N THR A 154 -10.54 13.74 6.39
CA THR A 154 -11.85 13.05 6.40
C THR A 154 -12.75 13.46 5.25
N THR A 155 -12.33 14.44 4.45
CA THR A 155 -13.11 14.98 3.33
C THR A 155 -12.71 14.32 2.00
N THR A 156 -13.70 13.81 1.26
CA THR A 156 -13.52 13.34 -0.12
C THR A 156 -14.22 14.27 -1.11
N TYR A 157 -13.51 14.65 -2.17
CA TYR A 157 -14.06 15.39 -3.31
C TYR A 157 -14.34 14.47 -4.52
N ARG A 158 -13.97 13.19 -4.41
CA ARG A 158 -14.07 12.21 -5.49
C ARG A 158 -15.39 11.47 -5.44
N CYS A 159 -15.72 10.91 -4.28
CA CYS A 159 -16.87 10.03 -4.12
C CYS A 159 -18.08 10.81 -3.64
N ARG A 160 -19.25 10.48 -4.17
CA ARG A 160 -20.57 10.88 -3.66
C ARG A 160 -20.79 10.47 -2.20
N ALA A 161 -21.67 11.19 -1.50
CA ALA A 161 -21.98 10.94 -0.09
C ALA A 161 -22.47 9.52 0.16
N GLU A 162 -23.30 8.98 -0.74
CA GLU A 162 -23.85 7.62 -0.66
C GLU A 162 -22.76 6.54 -0.77
N ILE A 163 -21.76 6.77 -1.62
CA ILE A 163 -20.61 5.87 -1.80
C ILE A 163 -19.68 5.96 -0.59
N ALA A 164 -19.40 7.17 -0.10
CA ALA A 164 -18.56 7.41 1.07
C ALA A 164 -19.16 6.74 2.33
N ALA A 165 -20.46 6.97 2.57
CA ALA A 165 -21.19 6.36 3.67
C ALA A 165 -21.19 4.83 3.57
N PHE A 166 -21.42 4.26 2.38
CA PHE A 166 -21.33 2.81 2.19
C PHE A 166 -19.92 2.30 2.48
N SER A 167 -18.88 2.99 2.01
CA SER A 167 -17.49 2.61 2.28
C SER A 167 -17.13 2.63 3.76
N ASP A 168 -17.70 3.55 4.55
CA ASP A 168 -17.48 3.60 6.00
C ASP A 168 -18.11 2.39 6.71
N THR A 169 -19.21 1.83 6.19
CA THR A 169 -19.84 0.62 6.76
C THR A 169 -19.02 -0.65 6.60
N ILE A 170 -18.00 -0.63 5.74
CA ILE A 170 -17.12 -1.78 5.53
C ILE A 170 -16.39 -2.16 6.82
N PHE A 171 -16.07 -1.17 7.65
CA PHE A 171 -15.24 -1.30 8.84
C PHE A 171 -16.10 -1.33 10.12
N ASP A 172 -15.65 -2.12 11.10
CA ASP A 172 -16.27 -2.20 12.42
C ASP A 172 -16.12 -0.86 13.15
N LYS A 173 -17.23 -0.37 13.72
CA LYS A 173 -17.26 0.91 14.45
C LYS A 173 -16.29 0.96 15.62
N SER A 174 -15.87 -0.17 16.17
CA SER A 174 -14.88 -0.27 17.25
C SER A 174 -13.48 0.23 16.85
N TRP A 175 -13.19 0.35 15.56
CA TRP A 175 -11.96 0.99 15.07
C TRP A 175 -11.95 2.50 15.30
N GLY A 176 -13.11 3.13 15.50
CA GLY A 176 -13.20 4.56 15.79
C GLY A 176 -12.76 5.47 14.65
N PHE A 177 -12.81 5.00 13.40
CA PHE A 177 -12.52 5.87 12.26
C PHE A 177 -13.53 7.02 12.19
N PRO A 178 -13.07 8.25 11.91
CA PRO A 178 -13.99 9.35 11.65
C PRO A 178 -14.83 9.07 10.41
N GLU A 179 -16.05 9.60 10.36
CA GLU A 179 -16.89 9.51 9.17
C GLU A 179 -16.28 10.28 8.00
N THR A 180 -16.48 9.76 6.79
CA THR A 180 -16.02 10.38 5.56
C THR A 180 -17.05 11.41 5.09
N ILE A 181 -16.66 12.67 5.01
CA ILE A 181 -17.49 13.76 4.53
C ILE A 181 -17.28 13.90 3.02
N SER A 182 -18.34 13.79 2.24
CA SER A 182 -18.29 14.04 0.80
C SER A 182 -18.60 15.50 0.49
N GLU A 183 -17.71 16.14 -0.26
CA GLU A 183 -17.93 17.44 -0.90
C GLU A 183 -18.18 17.30 -2.41
N ASN A 184 -18.46 16.08 -2.88
CA ASN A 184 -18.87 15.87 -4.25
C ASN A 184 -20.39 16.03 -4.39
N HIS A 185 -20.79 17.21 -4.85
CA HIS A 185 -22.19 17.58 -5.07
C HIS A 185 -22.68 17.33 -6.50
N VAL A 186 -21.85 16.77 -7.39
CA VAL A 186 -22.21 16.48 -8.79
C VAL A 186 -23.13 15.26 -8.86
N GLU A 187 -24.25 15.35 -9.58
CA GLU A 187 -25.20 14.25 -9.77
C GLU A 187 -25.12 13.71 -11.21
N SER A 188 -25.18 12.39 -11.36
CA SER A 188 -25.03 11.64 -12.61
C SER A 188 -26.16 10.61 -12.86
N GLU A 189 -27.36 10.90 -12.34
CA GLU A 189 -28.63 10.11 -12.38
C GLU A 189 -28.55 8.77 -11.63
N HIS A 190 -27.46 8.05 -11.78
CA HIS A 190 -27.22 6.73 -11.20
C HIS A 190 -26.14 6.80 -10.11
N ASP A 191 -26.35 7.67 -9.13
CA ASP A 191 -25.39 7.93 -8.06
C ASP A 191 -25.64 7.04 -6.84
N GLY A 192 -24.61 6.32 -6.40
CA GLY A 192 -24.66 5.50 -5.19
C GLY A 192 -24.20 4.07 -5.41
N VAL A 193 -24.72 3.16 -4.59
CA VAL A 193 -24.31 1.75 -4.55
C VAL A 193 -25.52 0.87 -4.82
N PHE A 194 -25.43 0.06 -5.88
CA PHE A 194 -26.54 -0.75 -6.37
C PHE A 194 -26.13 -2.22 -6.53
N LEU A 195 -27.09 -3.12 -6.33
CA LEU A 195 -26.92 -4.54 -6.65
C LEU A 195 -27.49 -4.81 -8.05
N VAL A 196 -26.61 -5.21 -8.97
CA VAL A 196 -27.01 -5.61 -10.32
C VAL A 196 -27.21 -7.12 -10.35
N HIS A 197 -28.42 -7.56 -10.66
CA HIS A 197 -28.69 -8.98 -10.86
C HIS A 197 -27.87 -9.49 -12.06
N SER A 198 -27.24 -10.67 -11.93
CA SER A 198 -26.34 -11.25 -12.95
C SER A 198 -26.89 -11.20 -14.38
N LYS A 199 -28.16 -11.58 -14.57
CA LYS A 199 -28.88 -11.52 -15.86
C LYS A 199 -28.99 -10.13 -16.50
N HIS A 200 -28.85 -9.04 -15.73
CA HIS A 200 -28.94 -7.66 -16.21
C HIS A 200 -27.55 -6.99 -16.38
N VAL A 201 -26.46 -7.70 -16.08
CA VAL A 201 -25.10 -7.13 -16.14
C VAL A 201 -24.77 -6.61 -17.54
N SER A 202 -25.11 -7.35 -18.60
CA SER A 202 -24.85 -6.90 -19.98
C SER A 202 -25.58 -5.62 -20.32
N GLN A 203 -26.87 -5.53 -19.97
CA GLN A 203 -27.69 -4.32 -20.18
C GLN A 203 -27.13 -3.13 -19.38
N TYR A 204 -26.68 -3.37 -18.15
CA TYR A 204 -26.08 -2.33 -17.31
C TYR A 204 -24.78 -1.79 -17.94
N VAL A 205 -23.91 -2.67 -18.41
CA VAL A 205 -22.64 -2.29 -19.04
C VAL A 205 -22.88 -1.51 -20.34
N GLU A 206 -23.84 -1.94 -21.16
CA GLU A 206 -24.22 -1.25 -22.40
C GLU A 206 -24.75 0.16 -22.13
N SER A 207 -25.55 0.34 -21.08
CA SER A 207 -26.19 1.62 -20.76
C SER A 207 -25.24 2.61 -20.08
N TYR A 208 -24.40 2.14 -19.16
CA TYR A 208 -23.63 3.01 -18.25
C TYR A 208 -22.12 2.98 -18.48
N GLN A 209 -21.62 2.07 -19.32
CA GLN A 209 -20.20 1.89 -19.66
C GLN A 209 -19.25 1.97 -18.44
N PRO A 210 -19.50 1.21 -17.36
CA PRO A 210 -18.69 1.29 -16.16
C PRO A 210 -17.32 0.65 -16.36
N GLN A 211 -16.32 1.09 -15.60
CA GLN A 211 -15.10 0.32 -15.44
C GLN A 211 -15.41 -0.97 -14.68
N CYS A 212 -15.22 -2.12 -15.33
CA CYS A 212 -15.45 -3.41 -14.72
C CYS A 212 -14.19 -3.84 -13.95
N LEU A 213 -14.35 -4.21 -12.68
CA LEU A 213 -13.26 -4.58 -11.79
C LEU A 213 -13.40 -6.01 -11.27
N ARG A 214 -12.27 -6.73 -11.18
CA ARG A 214 -12.19 -8.08 -10.60
C ARG A 214 -10.97 -8.23 -9.68
N ASN A 215 -11.03 -9.18 -8.75
CA ASN A 215 -9.89 -9.48 -7.88
C ASN A 215 -8.81 -10.34 -8.58
N THR A 216 -9.24 -11.35 -9.35
CA THR A 216 -8.36 -12.30 -10.04
C THR A 216 -8.90 -12.59 -11.43
N ALA A 217 -8.04 -13.08 -12.33
CA ALA A 217 -8.45 -13.54 -13.66
C ALA A 217 -9.46 -14.71 -13.62
N SER A 218 -9.57 -15.41 -12.49
CA SER A 218 -10.57 -16.46 -12.27
C SER A 218 -11.94 -15.94 -11.82
N SER A 219 -12.02 -14.68 -11.38
CA SER A 219 -13.27 -14.05 -10.92
C SER A 219 -14.05 -13.49 -12.12
N GLY A 220 -15.38 -13.69 -12.11
CA GLY A 220 -16.27 -13.09 -13.13
C GLY A 220 -16.18 -13.73 -14.51
N LYS A 221 -15.69 -14.98 -14.60
CA LYS A 221 -15.54 -15.74 -15.86
C LYS A 221 -16.85 -15.92 -16.65
N ASP A 222 -17.99 -15.86 -15.96
CA ASP A 222 -19.31 -15.98 -16.57
C ASP A 222 -19.71 -14.74 -17.37
N PHE A 223 -18.92 -13.65 -17.28
CA PHE A 223 -19.15 -12.41 -18.00
C PHE A 223 -18.00 -12.10 -18.96
N THR A 224 -18.35 -11.74 -20.19
CA THR A 224 -17.39 -11.29 -21.22
C THR A 224 -17.27 -9.77 -21.15
N LEU A 225 -16.46 -9.27 -20.19
CA LEU A 225 -16.27 -7.84 -19.94
C LEU A 225 -14.77 -7.48 -19.95
N ASP A 226 -14.48 -6.20 -20.21
CA ASP A 226 -13.12 -5.68 -20.09
C ASP A 226 -12.78 -5.38 -18.62
N PHE A 227 -12.05 -6.30 -18.01
CA PHE A 227 -11.79 -6.27 -16.58
C PHE A 227 -10.41 -5.69 -16.24
N MET A 228 -10.40 -4.71 -15.34
CA MET A 228 -9.21 -4.28 -14.62
C MET A 228 -9.11 -4.99 -13.26
N ASN A 229 -7.90 -5.36 -12.84
CA ASN A 229 -7.68 -5.96 -11.51
C ASN A 229 -7.73 -4.87 -10.42
N PHE A 230 -8.29 -5.19 -9.24
CA PHE A 230 -8.34 -4.26 -8.09
C PHE A 230 -6.98 -3.65 -7.73
N LYS A 231 -5.91 -4.44 -7.84
CA LYS A 231 -4.55 -3.97 -7.57
C LYS A 231 -4.06 -2.92 -8.58
N VAL A 232 -4.51 -3.03 -9.82
CA VAL A 232 -4.13 -2.12 -10.92
C VAL A 232 -4.97 -0.85 -10.89
N SER A 233 -6.22 -0.93 -10.40
CA SER A 233 -7.09 0.23 -10.26
C SER A 233 -6.76 1.12 -9.06
N LYS A 234 -5.80 0.74 -8.20
CA LYS A 234 -5.34 1.59 -7.08
C LYS A 234 -4.86 2.95 -7.62
N GLY A 235 -5.31 4.04 -7.00
CA GLY A 235 -5.00 5.41 -7.42
C GLY A 235 -5.76 5.90 -8.67
N ALA A 236 -6.45 5.03 -9.40
CA ALA A 236 -7.29 5.43 -10.53
C ALA A 236 -8.66 5.94 -10.07
N THR A 237 -9.25 6.83 -10.86
CA THR A 237 -10.61 7.36 -10.63
C THR A 237 -11.46 7.11 -11.87
N PHE A 238 -12.68 6.64 -11.67
CA PHE A 238 -13.65 6.34 -12.72
C PHE A 238 -15.01 6.94 -12.36
N GLU A 239 -15.78 7.33 -13.36
CA GLU A 239 -17.14 7.85 -13.15
C GLU A 239 -18.07 6.77 -12.59
N ARG A 240 -18.01 5.56 -13.17
CA ARG A 240 -18.82 4.40 -12.75
C ARG A 240 -17.97 3.16 -12.68
N VAL A 241 -18.26 2.32 -11.68
CA VAL A 241 -17.51 1.09 -11.42
C VAL A 241 -18.48 -0.07 -11.24
N LEU A 242 -18.22 -1.17 -11.94
CA LEU A 242 -18.90 -2.45 -11.74
C LEU A 242 -17.93 -3.42 -11.07
N ILE A 243 -18.24 -3.84 -9.84
CA ILE A 243 -17.38 -4.76 -9.07
C ILE A 243 -17.94 -6.18 -9.17
N VAL A 244 -17.11 -7.14 -9.59
CA VAL A 244 -17.41 -8.56 -9.39
C VAL A 244 -17.03 -8.93 -7.95
N PRO A 245 -18.00 -9.24 -7.07
CA PRO A 245 -17.73 -9.40 -5.65
C PRO A 245 -17.02 -10.73 -5.37
N THR A 246 -15.96 -10.68 -4.56
CA THR A 246 -15.31 -11.85 -3.98
C THR A 246 -16.20 -12.50 -2.92
N ALA A 247 -15.85 -13.71 -2.45
CA ALA A 247 -16.63 -14.37 -1.39
C ALA A 247 -16.78 -13.50 -0.12
N PRO A 248 -15.71 -12.86 0.42
CA PRO A 248 -15.85 -11.92 1.53
C PRO A 248 -16.79 -10.74 1.22
N ILE A 249 -16.67 -10.13 0.04
CA ILE A 249 -17.55 -9.02 -0.40
C ILE A 249 -19.02 -9.48 -0.43
N ARG A 250 -19.30 -10.68 -0.94
CA ARG A 250 -20.66 -11.24 -0.94
C ARG A 250 -21.19 -11.42 0.48
N THR A 251 -20.37 -11.96 1.38
CA THR A 251 -20.75 -12.17 2.78
C THR A 251 -21.04 -10.84 3.49
N PHE A 252 -20.19 -9.82 3.29
CA PHE A 252 -20.41 -8.47 3.78
C PHE A 252 -21.74 -7.89 3.30
N ILE A 253 -21.99 -7.93 2.00
CA ILE A 253 -23.24 -7.40 1.41
C ILE A 253 -24.47 -8.14 1.95
N GLN A 254 -24.39 -9.47 2.13
CA GLN A 254 -25.53 -10.29 2.53
C GLN A 254 -25.83 -10.27 4.04
N LYS A 255 -24.78 -10.15 4.87
CA LYS A 255 -24.87 -10.34 6.32
C LYS A 255 -24.42 -9.14 7.14
N GLN A 256 -23.92 -8.09 6.50
CA GLN A 256 -23.25 -6.95 7.15
C GLN A 256 -22.09 -7.38 8.05
N GLU A 257 -21.45 -8.51 7.75
CA GLU A 257 -20.21 -8.93 8.39
C GLU A 257 -19.06 -8.12 7.78
N CYS A 258 -18.41 -7.26 8.58
CA CYS A 258 -17.32 -6.39 8.15
C CYS A 258 -16.23 -7.17 7.40
N LEU A 259 -15.60 -6.53 6.40
CA LEU A 259 -14.66 -7.20 5.48
C LEU A 259 -13.32 -7.49 6.13
N GLU A 260 -12.98 -6.76 7.18
CA GLU A 260 -11.81 -6.99 8.00
C GLU A 260 -12.01 -8.10 9.05
N LEU A 261 -10.90 -8.72 9.44
CA LEU A 261 -10.90 -9.67 10.53
C LEU A 261 -10.75 -8.92 11.85
N ARG A 262 -11.69 -9.14 12.79
CA ARG A 262 -11.71 -8.50 14.11
C ARG A 262 -10.35 -8.62 14.80
N PRO A 263 -9.82 -7.55 15.41
CA PRO A 263 -8.63 -7.67 16.25
C PRO A 263 -8.93 -8.63 17.40
N GLN A 264 -8.06 -9.62 17.61
CA GLN A 264 -8.15 -10.47 18.80
C GLN A 264 -7.91 -9.59 20.02
N ARG A 265 -8.96 -9.37 20.84
CA ARG A 265 -8.80 -8.76 22.17
C ARG A 265 -7.77 -9.58 22.94
N ARG A 266 -6.67 -8.96 23.34
CA ARG A 266 -5.78 -9.53 24.36
C ARG A 266 -6.62 -9.67 25.63
N SER A 267 -6.88 -10.90 26.05
CA SER A 267 -7.27 -11.18 27.42
C SER A 267 -6.12 -10.71 28.31
N THR A 268 -6.42 -9.76 29.19
CA THR A 268 -5.58 -9.29 30.30
C THR A 268 -5.01 -10.44 31.10
#